data_AF-A0AAU8GWP4-F1
#
_entry.id   AF-A0AAU8GWP4-F1
#
_cell.length_a   1.000
_cell.length_b   1.000
_cell.length_c   1.000
_cell.angle_alpha   90.00
_cell.angle_beta   90.00
_cell.angle_gamma   90.00
#
_symmetry.space_group_name_H-M   'P 1'
#
loop_
_entity.id
_entity.type
_entity.pdbx_description
1 polymer ?
#
loop_
_entity_poly.entity_id
_entity_poly.type
_entity_poly.pdbx_seq_one_letter_code
_entity_poly.pdbx_strand_id
1 'polypeptide(L)'
;MKKKNSVQQPSKVRNLLIKAQIALEENRYEEALSIVKEINAEDMKTLPFEELQAIDRVLAYLNELSEEKRRNLADELKKIQAGKEYLS
;
A
#
# COMPACT_ATOMS: atom_id res chain seq x y z
N MET A 1 -33.05 30.43 0.65
CA MET A 1 -31.63 30.02 0.54
C MET A 1 -31.59 28.51 0.28
N LYS A 2 -31.21 28.08 -0.94
CA LYS A 2 -31.05 26.65 -1.26
C LYS A 2 -29.61 26.25 -0.92
N LYS A 3 -29.41 25.42 0.12
CA LYS A 3 -28.12 24.81 0.45
C LYS A 3 -27.73 23.90 -0.72
N LYS A 4 -26.83 24.37 -1.58
CA LYS A 4 -26.13 23.50 -2.53
C LYS A 4 -25.26 22.57 -1.68
N ASN A 5 -25.63 21.30 -1.60
CA ASN A 5 -24.72 20.26 -1.18
C ASN A 5 -23.56 20.25 -2.17
N SER A 6 -22.49 20.98 -1.87
CA SER A 6 -21.23 20.83 -2.58
C SER A 6 -20.79 19.40 -2.33
N VAL A 7 -20.90 18.54 -3.35
CA VAL A 7 -20.20 17.26 -3.38
C VAL A 7 -18.75 17.59 -3.09
N GLN A 8 -18.30 17.32 -1.86
CA GLN A 8 -16.92 17.58 -1.45
C GLN A 8 -16.05 16.75 -2.37
N GLN A 9 -15.27 17.44 -3.22
CA GLN A 9 -14.28 16.75 -4.03
C GLN A 9 -13.40 15.94 -3.07
N PRO A 10 -13.17 14.64 -3.33
CA PRO A 10 -12.31 13.82 -2.50
C PRO A 10 -10.95 14.52 -2.35
N SER A 11 -10.43 14.55 -1.12
CA SER A 11 -9.12 15.14 -0.84
C SER A 11 -8.07 14.55 -1.78
N LYS A 12 -7.02 15.32 -2.10
CA LYS A 12 -5.88 14.83 -2.90
C LYS A 12 -5.39 13.48 -2.36
N VAL A 13 -5.31 13.35 -1.03
CA VAL A 13 -4.89 12.12 -0.35
C VAL A 13 -5.89 10.99 -0.56
N ARG A 14 -7.20 11.24 -0.43
CA ARG A 14 -8.22 10.21 -0.70
C ARG A 14 -8.12 9.66 -2.13
N ASN A 15 -7.86 10.52 -3.11
CA ASN A 15 -7.63 10.08 -4.49
C ASN A 15 -6.38 9.22 -4.63
N LEU A 16 -5.28 9.57 -3.95
CA LEU A 16 -4.06 8.75 -3.93
C LEU A 16 -4.31 7.39 -3.28
N LEU A 17 -5.03 7.35 -2.15
CA LEU A 17 -5.35 6.10 -1.47
C LEU A 17 -6.23 5.17 -2.32
N ILE A 18 -7.23 5.70 -3.03
CA ILE A 18 -8.04 4.91 -3.96
C ILE A 18 -7.17 4.31 -5.06
N LYS A 19 -6.25 5.09 -5.65
CA LYS A 19 -5.34 4.58 -6.68
C LYS A 19 -4.39 3.51 -6.13
N ALA A 20 -3.84 3.72 -4.94
CA ALA A 20 -2.98 2.72 -4.28
C ALA A 20 -3.74 1.42 -4.01
N GLN A 21 -5.00 1.51 -3.57
CA GLN A 21 -5.85 0.34 -3.36
C GLN A 21 -6.11 -0.42 -4.67
N ILE A 22 -6.46 0.28 -5.76
CA ILE A 22 -6.65 -0.37 -7.07
C ILE A 22 -5.37 -1.06 -7.54
N ALA A 23 -4.21 -0.41 -7.40
CA ALA A 23 -2.93 -1.01 -7.74
C ALA A 23 -2.64 -2.27 -6.89
N LEU A 24 -3.01 -2.27 -5.60
CA LEU A 24 -2.89 -3.44 -4.73
C LEU A 24 -3.80 -4.59 -5.15
N GLU A 25 -5.07 -4.31 -5.48
CA GLU A 25 -6.04 -5.30 -5.96
C GLU A 25 -5.58 -5.95 -7.28
N GLU A 26 -4.83 -5.22 -8.10
CA GLU A 26 -4.25 -5.70 -9.36
C GLU A 26 -2.82 -6.26 -9.22
N ASN A 27 -2.33 -6.47 -7.99
CA ASN A 27 -0.98 -6.96 -7.67
C ASN A 27 0.17 -6.07 -8.20
N ARG A 28 -0.10 -4.80 -8.49
CA ARG A 28 0.87 -3.79 -8.94
C ARG A 28 1.52 -3.09 -7.74
N TYR A 29 2.30 -3.86 -6.98
CA TYR A 29 2.81 -3.42 -5.67
C TYR A 29 3.80 -2.25 -5.71
N GLU A 30 4.68 -2.20 -6.72
CA GLU A 30 5.63 -1.10 -6.87
C GLU A 30 4.91 0.22 -7.17
N GLU A 31 3.86 0.16 -7.98
CA GLU A 31 3.00 1.30 -8.29
C GLU A 31 2.23 1.76 -7.06
N ALA A 32 1.61 0.84 -6.32
CA ALA A 32 0.94 1.15 -5.06
C ALA A 32 1.87 1.85 -4.07
N LEU A 33 3.11 1.36 -3.93
CA LEU A 33 4.12 1.97 -3.07
C LEU A 33 4.53 3.36 -3.57
N SER A 34 4.71 3.54 -4.88
CA SER A 34 5.03 4.84 -5.47
C SER A 34 3.93 5.87 -5.17
N ILE A 35 2.67 5.48 -5.34
CA ILE A 35 1.51 6.35 -5.08
C ILE A 35 1.45 6.76 -3.61
N VAL A 36 1.66 5.83 -2.68
CA VAL A 36 1.63 6.14 -1.24
C VAL A 36 2.77 7.07 -0.85
N LYS A 37 3.94 6.97 -1.48
CA LYS A 37 5.08 7.88 -1.26
C LYS A 37 4.82 9.31 -1.73
N GLU A 38 3.83 9.55 -2.58
CA GLU A 38 3.42 10.91 -2.97
C GLU A 38 2.68 11.65 -1.84
N ILE A 39 2.17 10.92 -0.84
CA ILE A 39 1.52 11.50 0.33
C ILE A 39 2.59 12.01 1.29
N ASN A 40 2.77 13.33 1.34
CA ASN A 40 3.76 13.96 2.21
C ASN A 40 3.17 14.37 3.57
N ALA A 41 4.04 14.74 4.51
CA ALA A 41 3.64 15.15 5.86
C ALA A 41 2.72 16.39 5.89
N GLU A 42 2.89 17.34 4.96
CA GLU A 42 2.04 18.53 4.89
C GLU A 42 0.62 18.19 4.42
N ASP A 43 0.50 17.28 3.45
CA ASP A 43 -0.78 16.75 2.98
C ASP A 43 -1.51 16.06 4.15
N MET A 44 -0.79 15.33 5.01
CA MET A 44 -1.34 14.62 6.17
C MET A 44 -1.81 15.52 7.32
N LYS A 45 -1.15 16.65 7.58
CA LYS A 45 -1.50 17.56 8.70
C LYS A 45 -2.92 18.11 8.62
N THR A 46 -3.47 18.20 7.41
CA THR A 46 -4.79 18.79 7.16
C THR A 46 -5.90 17.75 7.11
N LEU A 47 -5.56 16.46 7.23
CA LEU A 47 -6.53 15.38 7.09
C LEU A 47 -7.32 15.13 8.37
N PRO A 48 -8.58 14.71 8.21
CA PRO A 48 -9.33 14.15 9.33
C PRO A 48 -8.72 12.81 9.76
N PHE A 49 -8.94 12.45 11.02
CA PHE A 49 -8.36 11.26 11.64
C PHE A 49 -8.69 9.96 10.87
N GLU A 50 -9.89 9.87 10.31
CA GLU A 50 -10.34 8.73 9.51
C GLU A 50 -9.49 8.54 8.24
N GLU A 51 -9.03 9.63 7.62
CA GLU A 51 -8.15 9.55 6.45
C GLU A 51 -6.73 9.16 6.86
N LEU A 52 -6.25 9.62 8.02
CA LEU A 52 -4.97 9.15 8.59
C LEU A 52 -5.01 7.64 8.89
N GLN A 53 -6.12 7.14 9.43
CA GLN A 53 -6.32 5.71 9.65
C GLN A 53 -6.35 4.91 8.34
N ALA A 54 -6.92 5.48 7.28
CA ALA A 54 -6.91 4.82 5.97
C ALA A 54 -5.49 4.70 5.40
N ILE A 55 -4.65 5.75 5.55
CA ILE A 55 -3.22 5.69 5.20
C ILE A 55 -2.52 4.58 5.99
N ASP A 56 -2.72 4.54 7.30
CA ASP A 56 -2.10 3.56 8.20
C ASP A 56 -2.44 2.12 7.80
N ARG A 57 -3.71 1.84 7.47
CA ARG A 57 -4.14 0.51 6.98
C ARG A 57 -3.47 0.11 5.67
N VAL A 58 -3.34 1.04 4.72
CA VAL A 58 -2.67 0.76 3.43
C VAL A 58 -1.18 0.47 3.66
N LEU A 59 -0.52 1.25 4.52
CA LEU A 59 0.88 1.02 4.89
C LEU A 59 1.07 -0.32 5.60
N ALA A 60 0.20 -0.67 6.55
CA ALA A 60 0.23 -1.95 7.24
C ALA A 60 0.09 -3.12 6.26
N TYR A 61 -0.85 -3.05 5.33
CA TYR A 61 -1.05 -4.08 4.31
C TYR A 61 0.18 -4.24 3.39
N LEU A 62 0.75 -3.13 2.92
CA LEU A 62 1.98 -3.15 2.13
C LEU A 62 3.15 -3.80 2.89
N ASN A 63 3.24 -3.54 4.20
CA ASN A 63 4.26 -4.13 5.07
C ASN A 63 4.06 -5.64 5.23
N GLU A 64 2.85 -6.09 5.54
CA GLU A 64 2.51 -7.52 5.65
C GLU A 64 2.85 -8.29 4.37
N LEU A 65 2.49 -7.72 3.23
CA LEU A 65 2.79 -8.29 1.92
C LEU A 65 4.30 -8.40 1.67
N SER A 66 5.07 -7.37 2.03
CA SER A 66 6.52 -7.39 1.87
C SER A 66 7.17 -8.50 2.71
N GLU A 67 6.67 -8.69 3.93
CA GLU A 67 7.10 -9.77 4.82
C GLU A 67 6.72 -11.15 4.29
N GLU A 68 5.54 -11.30 3.69
CA GLU A 68 5.14 -12.54 3.04
C GLU A 68 6.06 -12.87 1.85
N LYS A 69 6.30 -11.91 0.96
CA LYS A 69 7.22 -12.10 -0.18
C LYS A 69 8.63 -12.46 0.28
N ARG A 70 9.12 -11.81 1.34
CA ARG A 70 10.42 -12.12 1.94
C ARG A 70 10.48 -13.55 2.46
N ARG A 71 9.44 -14.03 3.14
CA ARG A 71 9.34 -15.43 3.62
C ARG A 71 9.33 -16.42 2.45
N ASN A 72 8.49 -16.18 1.45
CA ASN A 72 8.38 -17.04 0.28
C ASN A 72 9.73 -17.17 -0.45
N LEU A 73 10.43 -16.05 -0.64
CA LEU A 73 11.77 -16.06 -1.23
C LEU A 73 12.77 -16.87 -0.39
N ALA A 74 12.76 -16.70 0.93
CA ALA A 74 13.64 -17.44 1.82
C ALA A 74 13.39 -18.96 1.74
N ASP A 75 12.13 -19.38 1.63
CA ASP A 75 11.78 -20.79 1.52
C ASP A 75 12.15 -21.38 0.15
N GLU A 76 12.00 -20.64 -0.94
CA GLU A 76 12.51 -21.05 -2.26
C GLU A 76 14.03 -21.19 -2.26
N LEU A 77 14.77 -20.26 -1.63
CA LEU A 77 16.22 -20.36 -1.50
C LEU A 77 16.65 -21.59 -0.69
N LYS A 78 15.94 -21.94 0.39
CA LYS A 78 16.20 -23.18 1.15
C LYS A 78 15.97 -24.43 0.30
N LYS A 79 14.91 -24.47 -0.52
CA LYS A 79 14.67 -25.60 -1.44
C LYS A 79 15.82 -25.76 -2.43
N ILE A 80 16.30 -24.66 -3.02
CA ILE A 80 17.44 -24.68 -3.94
C ILE A 80 18.70 -25.19 -3.22
N GLN A 81 18.97 -24.72 -2.00
CA GLN A 81 20.12 -25.14 -1.21
C GLN A 81 20.07 -26.64 -0.87
N ALA A 82 18.92 -27.13 -0.40
CA ALA A 82 18.71 -28.55 -0.14
C ALA A 82 18.87 -29.38 -1.41
N GLY A 83 18.31 -28.94 -2.55
CA GLY A 83 18.47 -29.62 -3.83
C GLY A 83 19.93 -29.69 -4.30
N LYS A 84 20.74 -28.66 -4.02
CA LYS A 84 22.17 -28.67 -4.30
C LYS A 84 22.92 -29.68 -3.42
N GLU A 85 22.57 -29.77 -2.14
CA GLU A 85 23.17 -30.76 -1.22
C GLU A 85 22.88 -32.20 -1.65
N TYR A 86 21.72 -32.49 -2.24
CA TYR A 86 21.38 -33.83 -2.77
C TYR A 86 22.13 -34.21 -4.06
N LEU A 87 22.64 -33.24 -4.82
CA LEU A 87 23.40 -33.46 -6.06
C LEU A 87 24.91 -33.44 -5.84
N SER A 88 25.37 -33.23 -4.60
CA SER A 88 26.77 -33.19 -4.18
C SER A 88 27.19 -34.52 -3.57
#